data_AF-A0A7L1DHW6-F1
#
_entry.id   AF-A0A7L1DHW6-F1
#
_cell.length_a   1.000
_cell.length_b   1.000
_cell.length_c   1.000
_cell.angle_alpha   90.00
_cell.angle_beta   90.00
_cell.angle_gamma   90.00
#
_symmetry.space_group_name_H-M   'P 1'
#
loop_
_entity.id
_entity.type
_entity.pdbx_description
1 polymer ?
#
loop_
_entity_poly.entity_id
_entity_poly.type
_entity_poly.pdbx_seq_one_letter_code
_entity_poly.pdbx_strand_id
1 'polypeptide(L)' 'YGTSAEFPPLQCNLVGQWKNDPGSNMTIRAMDDKGDFTGSYYTSVATIAVKIELSPLLGSQ' A
#
# COMPACT_ATOMS: atom_id res chain seq x y z
N TYR A 1 34.69 1.40 21.60
CA TYR A 1 34.29 2.45 20.64
C TYR A 1 33.92 1.78 19.33
N GLY A 2 32.65 1.47 19.12
CA GLY A 2 32.11 0.97 17.85
C GLY A 2 30.97 1.89 17.45
N THR A 3 31.08 2.54 16.30
CA THR A 3 30.11 3.52 15.82
C THR A 3 28.85 2.80 15.33
N SER A 4 27.74 3.05 16.02
CA SER A 4 26.38 2.65 15.69
C SER A 4 25.91 3.30 14.38
N ALA A 5 26.33 2.78 13.23
CA ALA A 5 25.83 3.18 11.93
C ALA A 5 25.84 1.98 10.97
N GLU A 6 25.08 0.92 11.26
CA GLU A 6 25.15 -0.30 10.45
C GLU A 6 23.90 -0.63 9.62
N PHE A 7 22.76 0.03 9.82
CA PHE A 7 21.66 0.00 8.83
C PHE A 7 20.93 1.33 8.80
N PRO A 8 20.71 1.94 7.61
CA PRO A 8 19.77 3.04 7.51
C PRO A 8 18.40 2.56 8.01
N PRO A 9 17.60 3.43 8.66
CA PRO A 9 16.26 3.05 9.10
C PRO A 9 15.49 2.45 7.91
N LEU A 10 14.91 1.27 8.12
CA LEU A 10 14.02 0.65 7.14
C LEU A 10 12.87 1.63 6.87
N GLN A 11 12.93 2.29 5.71
CA GLN A 11 11.90 3.23 5.30
C GLN A 11 10.74 2.40 4.75
N CYS A 12 9.68 2.24 5.54
CA CYS A 12 8.49 1.48 5.17
C CYS A 12 7.61 2.26 4.19
N ASN A 13 8.13 2.51 2.99
CA ASN A 13 7.42 3.20 1.91
C ASN A 13 6.29 2.30 1.37
N LEU A 14 5.05 2.80 1.37
CA LEU A 14 3.91 2.04 0.87
C LEU A 14 3.83 1.95 -0.66
N VAL A 15 4.63 2.70 -1.42
CA VAL A 15 4.65 2.63 -2.89
C VAL A 15 4.98 1.20 -3.34
N GLY A 16 4.09 0.62 -4.15
CA GLY A 16 4.28 -0.74 -4.66
C GLY A 16 2.99 -1.56 -4.74
N GLN A 17 3.18 -2.87 -4.90
CA GLN A 17 2.10 -3.86 -4.93
C GLN A 17 2.06 -4.61 -3.62
N TRP A 18 0.87 -4.74 -3.06
CA TRP A 18 0.61 -5.42 -1.80
C TRP A 18 -0.49 -6.45 -1.97
N LYS A 19 -0.37 -7.51 -1.18
CA LYS A 19 -1.38 -8.55 -1.06
C LYS A 19 -1.68 -8.76 0.41
N ASN A 20 -2.96 -8.81 0.78
CA ASN A 20 -3.36 -9.18 2.14
C ASN A 20 -3.64 -10.69 2.23
N ASP A 21 -3.85 -11.20 3.45
CA ASP A 21 -4.06 -12.63 3.68
C ASP A 21 -5.29 -13.22 2.95
N PRO A 22 -6.45 -12.51 2.88
CA PRO A 22 -7.56 -12.93 2.01
C PRO A 22 -7.23 -13.02 0.52
N GLY A 23 -6.14 -12.37 0.09
CA GLY A 23 -5.64 -12.40 -1.28
C GLY A 23 -6.07 -11.23 -2.16
N SER A 24 -6.63 -10.17 -1.56
CA SER A 24 -6.88 -8.89 -2.24
C SER A 24 -5.56 -8.25 -2.67
N ASN A 25 -5.58 -7.55 -3.80
CA ASN A 25 -4.41 -6.84 -4.32
C ASN A 25 -4.60 -5.34 -4.20
N MET A 26 -3.54 -4.65 -3.80
CA MET A 26 -3.49 -3.20 -3.68
C MET A 26 -2.27 -2.69 -4.45
N THR A 27 -2.42 -1.58 -5.16
CA THR A 27 -1.30 -0.88 -5.79
C THR A 27 -1.34 0.57 -5.34
N ILE A 28 -0.25 1.02 -4.72
CA ILE A 28 -0.05 2.40 -4.31
C ILE A 28 0.97 3.02 -5.27
N ARG A 29 0.60 4.16 -5.87
CA ARG A 29 1.47 4.93 -6.76
C ARG A 29 2.38 5.84 -5.94
N ALA A 30 3.30 6.53 -6.62
CA ALA A 30 4.18 7.50 -5.99
C ALA A 30 3.40 8.48 -5.10
N MET A 31 3.93 8.74 -3.91
CA MET A 31 3.45 9.76 -2.98
C MET A 31 3.95 11.14 -3.39
N ASP A 32 3.21 12.18 -3.01
CA ASP A 32 3.71 13.55 -3.07
C ASP A 32 4.55 13.90 -1.82
N ASP A 33 5.07 15.13 -1.77
CA ASP A 33 5.93 15.61 -0.69
C ASP A 33 5.20 15.71 0.67
N LYS A 34 3.88 15.60 0.70
CA LYS A 34 3.06 15.58 1.93
C LYS A 34 2.74 14.17 2.39
N GLY A 35 3.16 13.16 1.63
CA GLY A 35 2.81 11.75 1.87
C GLY A 35 1.45 11.35 1.30
N ASP A 36 0.77 12.22 0.57
CA ASP A 36 -0.52 11.90 -0.06
C ASP A 36 -0.29 10.93 -1.23
N PHE A 37 -1.13 9.90 -1.33
CA PHE A 37 -1.06 8.91 -2.41
C PHE A 37 -2.40 8.58 -3.02
N THR A 38 -2.32 8.13 -4.27
CA THR A 38 -3.42 7.48 -4.98
C THR A 38 -3.07 6.03 -5.28
N GLY A 39 -4.09 5.20 -5.42
CA GLY A 39 -3.90 3.79 -5.71
C GLY A 39 -5.16 3.13 -6.21
N SER A 40 -5.09 1.81 -6.26
CA SER A 40 -6.21 0.96 -6.61
C SER A 40 -6.25 -0.25 -5.70
N TYR A 41 -7.45 -0.71 -5.39
CA TYR A 41 -7.72 -1.89 -4.57
C TYR A 41 -8.63 -2.84 -5.33
N TYR A 42 -8.21 -4.09 -5.46
CA TYR A 42 -9.00 -5.18 -6.02
C TYR A 42 -9.28 -6.18 -4.90
N THR A 43 -10.49 -6.12 -4.35
CA THR A 43 -10.88 -6.99 -3.24
C THR A 43 -11.04 -8.44 -3.69
N SER A 44 -10.65 -9.38 -2.86
CA SER A 44 -10.89 -10.82 -3.08
C SER A 44 -12.26 -11.27 -2.59
N VAL A 45 -12.86 -10.52 -1.64
CA VAL A 45 -14.10 -10.86 -0.96
C VAL A 45 -15.03 -9.65 -0.87
N ALA A 46 -16.33 -9.89 -0.89
CA ALA A 46 -17.37 -8.87 -0.73
C ALA A 46 -18.51 -9.41 0.14
N THR A 47 -19.14 -8.53 0.93
CA THR A 47 -20.28 -8.88 1.80
C THR A 47 -21.60 -9.04 1.04
N ILE A 48 -21.68 -8.49 -0.17
CA ILE A 48 -22.82 -8.59 -1.08
C ILE A 48 -22.39 -9.28 -2.38
N ALA A 49 -23.30 -10.04 -2.98
CA ALA A 49 -23.06 -10.77 -4.23
C ALA A 49 -23.12 -9.83 -5.45
N VAL A 50 -22.15 -8.92 -5.54
CA VAL A 50 -21.95 -8.03 -6.70
C VAL A 50 -20.69 -8.43 -7.44
N LYS A 51 -20.60 -8.03 -8.71
CA LYS A 51 -19.36 -8.15 -9.46
C LYS A 51 -18.29 -7.30 -8.78
N ILE A 52 -17.18 -7.93 -8.40
CA ILE A 52 -16.01 -7.24 -7.87
C ILE A 52 -15.32 -6.52 -9.02
N GLU A 53 -15.02 -5.25 -8.81
CA GLU A 53 -14.31 -4.39 -9.75
C GLU A 53 -13.16 -3.66 -9.04
N LEU A 54 -12.25 -3.09 -9.83
CA LEU A 54 -11.14 -2.30 -9.30
C LEU A 54 -11.69 -0.99 -8.72
N SER A 55 -11.37 -0.72 -7.46
CA SER A 55 -11.80 0.51 -6.78
C SER A 55 -10.62 1.48 -6.62
N PRO A 56 -10.80 2.80 -6.84
CA PRO A 56 -9.78 3.79 -6.54
C PRO A 56 -9.55 3.90 -5.04
N LEU A 57 -8.32 4.22 -4.65
CA LEU A 57 -7.90 4.46 -3.28
C LEU A 57 -7.19 5.81 -3.18
N LEU A 58 -7.48 6.54 -2.10
CA LEU A 58 -6.83 7.80 -1.71
C LEU A 58 -6.43 7.70 -0.23
N GLY A 59 -5.27 8.22 0.14
CA GLY A 59 -4.78 8.21 1.52
C GLY A 59 -3.50 9.02 1.69
N SER A 60 -2.94 9.01 2.91
CA SER A 60 -1.69 9.67 3.27
C SER A 60 -0.88 8.79 4.23
N GLN A 61 0.46 8.85 4.19
CA GLN A 61 1.37 8.13 5.10
C GLN A 61 2.18 9.08 5.99
#